data_AF-D0A728-F1
#
_entry.id   AF-D0A728-F1
#
_cell.length_a   1.000
_cell.length_b   1.000
_cell.length_c   1.000
_cell.angle_alpha   90.00
_cell.angle_beta   90.00
_cell.angle_gamma   90.00
#
_symmetry.space_group_name_H-M   'P 1'
#
loop_
_entity.id
_entity.type
_entity.pdbx_description
1 polymer ?
#
loop_
_entity_poly.entity_id
_entity_poly.type
_entity_poly.pdbx_seq_one_letter_code
_entity_poly.pdbx_strand_id
1 'polypeptide(L)'
;MQGNKGEYKNSLHCAKRIVMEGGPFALYKGVIAPMTGTGVVMALYFVAYDATETLIRKLKGVDSLTPLSMGEIMLCGGSTGVLGSLVLGPAELLKVRQQTALSSGARGSLRDVILNIYRKEGPLGFTRGIGATMLRDVPGSMAWFGAYEYTKLLLCKNPKDPSVGEALFAGGMGGIAVWSFSLPLDCIKTRVQASSVPLTPVVAFRAILSEHGIKGFYRGIGPALLRAFPANAACFAARDKTKSTLNNLCGM
;
A
#
# COMPACT_ATOMS: atom_id res chain seq x y z
N MET A 1 3.73 15.15 -3.62
CA MET A 1 4.76 16.11 -4.08
C MET A 1 5.13 15.77 -5.51
N GLN A 2 4.42 16.33 -6.49
CA GLN A 2 4.91 16.35 -7.87
C GLN A 2 5.46 17.75 -8.08
N GLY A 3 6.79 17.87 -7.99
CA GLY A 3 7.49 19.09 -8.40
C GLY A 3 7.31 19.31 -9.90
N ASN A 4 7.49 20.56 -10.33
CA ASN A 4 7.35 20.96 -11.73
C ASN A 4 8.25 20.08 -12.64
N LYS A 5 7.82 19.85 -13.89
CA LYS A 5 8.63 19.11 -14.89
C LYS A 5 10.05 19.71 -14.93
N GLY A 6 11.06 18.92 -14.54
CA GLY A 6 12.48 19.32 -14.53
C GLY A 6 13.07 19.69 -13.17
N GLU A 7 12.29 19.74 -12.09
CA GLU A 7 12.75 20.22 -10.77
C GLU A 7 13.68 19.24 -10.03
N TYR A 8 13.61 17.95 -10.35
CA TYR A 8 14.41 16.90 -9.72
C TYR A 8 15.06 15.98 -10.77
N LYS A 9 16.40 15.94 -10.78
CA LYS A 9 17.17 15.11 -11.72
C LYS A 9 17.09 13.61 -11.43
N ASN A 10 17.04 13.24 -10.15
CA ASN A 10 16.90 11.86 -9.67
C ASN A 10 16.41 11.85 -8.21
N SER A 11 16.07 10.67 -7.69
CA SER A 11 15.51 10.50 -6.35
C SER A 11 16.48 10.93 -5.24
N LEU A 12 17.78 10.78 -5.45
CA LEU A 12 18.83 11.23 -4.52
C LEU A 12 18.91 12.75 -4.47
N HIS A 13 18.78 13.43 -5.62
CA HIS A 13 18.72 14.87 -5.70
C HIS A 13 17.50 15.44 -4.97
N CYS A 14 16.36 14.76 -5.07
CA CYS A 14 15.16 15.09 -4.31
C CYS A 14 15.38 14.94 -2.80
N ALA A 15 15.90 13.79 -2.35
CA ALA A 15 16.18 13.54 -0.94
C ALA A 15 17.17 14.55 -0.36
N LYS A 16 18.27 14.84 -1.08
CA LYS A 16 19.27 15.84 -0.66
C LYS A 16 18.64 17.22 -0.50
N ARG A 17 17.81 17.64 -1.46
CA ARG A 17 17.15 18.95 -1.42
C ARG A 17 16.19 19.08 -0.23
N ILE A 18 15.37 18.06 0.03
CA ILE A 18 14.47 18.02 1.19
C ILE A 18 15.23 18.16 2.51
N VAL A 19 16.38 17.47 2.64
CA VAL A 19 17.23 17.56 3.84
C VAL A 19 17.89 18.94 3.97
N MET A 20 18.35 19.52 2.86
CA MET A 20 18.95 20.87 2.87
C MET A 20 17.93 21.96 3.21
N GLU A 21 16.69 21.85 2.72
CA GLU A 21 15.64 22.85 2.93
C GLU A 21 14.93 22.71 4.29
N GLY A 22 14.71 21.47 4.76
CA GLY A 22 13.92 21.20 5.97
C GLY A 22 14.69 20.64 7.17
N GLY A 23 16.00 20.41 7.03
CA GLY A 23 16.86 19.75 8.01
C GLY A 23 16.85 18.21 7.92
N PRO A 24 17.69 17.52 8.73
CA PRO A 24 17.87 16.07 8.69
C PRO A 24 16.58 15.27 8.99
N PHE A 25 15.66 15.85 9.78
CA PHE A 25 14.40 15.20 10.14
C PHE A 25 13.23 15.54 9.19
N ALA A 26 13.48 16.33 8.14
CA ALA A 26 12.43 16.71 7.18
C ALA A 26 11.77 15.50 6.51
N LEU A 27 12.54 14.44 6.23
CA LEU A 27 12.06 13.19 5.62
C LEU A 27 11.09 12.41 6.53
N TYR A 28 11.12 12.65 7.84
CA TYR A 28 10.25 11.99 8.82
C TYR A 28 9.00 12.80 9.17
N LYS A 29 8.88 14.04 8.67
CA LYS A 29 7.69 14.85 8.90
C LYS A 29 6.47 14.16 8.28
N GLY A 30 5.50 13.82 9.13
CA GLY A 30 4.26 13.15 8.73
C GLY A 30 4.24 11.63 8.88
N VAL A 31 5.32 10.99 9.37
CA VAL A 31 5.39 9.54 9.62
C VAL A 31 4.44 9.06 10.75
N ILE A 32 4.12 9.91 11.73
CA ILE A 32 3.30 9.54 12.88
C ILE A 32 1.86 9.20 12.49
N ALA A 33 1.28 9.94 11.54
CA ALA A 33 -0.10 9.75 11.10
C ALA A 33 -0.36 8.37 10.46
N PRO A 34 0.51 7.81 9.60
CA PRO A 34 0.38 6.42 9.16
C PRO A 34 0.72 5.42 10.28
N MET A 35 1.74 5.66 11.11
CA MET A 35 2.17 4.69 12.14
C MET A 35 1.09 4.36 13.18
N THR A 36 0.29 5.35 13.58
CA THR A 36 -0.81 5.15 14.55
C THR A 36 -1.96 4.32 13.97
N GLY A 37 -2.12 4.28 12.65
CA GLY A 37 -3.18 3.54 11.97
C GLY A 37 -2.80 2.13 11.51
N THR A 38 -1.50 1.83 11.33
CA THR A 38 -1.05 0.57 10.71
C THR A 38 -1.52 -0.68 11.47
N GLY A 39 -1.54 -0.66 12.80
CA GLY A 39 -2.00 -1.81 13.58
C GLY A 39 -3.46 -2.18 13.31
N VAL A 40 -4.34 -1.18 13.25
CA VAL A 40 -5.77 -1.35 12.94
C VAL A 40 -5.94 -1.89 11.51
N VAL A 41 -5.16 -1.37 10.56
CA VAL A 41 -5.18 -1.83 9.17
C VAL A 41 -4.79 -3.30 9.07
N MET A 42 -3.70 -3.69 9.73
CA MET A 42 -3.23 -5.07 9.69
C MET A 42 -4.24 -6.01 10.33
N ALA A 43 -4.88 -5.61 11.44
CA ALA A 43 -5.93 -6.41 12.07
C ALA A 43 -7.12 -6.65 11.11
N LEU A 44 -7.56 -5.61 10.40
CA LEU A 44 -8.62 -5.74 9.39
C LEU A 44 -8.22 -6.67 8.24
N TYR A 45 -6.96 -6.63 7.81
CA TYR A 45 -6.47 -7.51 6.75
C TYR A 45 -6.49 -8.98 7.18
N PHE A 46 -6.04 -9.29 8.41
CA PHE A 46 -6.13 -10.64 8.96
C PHE A 46 -7.59 -11.12 9.04
N VAL A 47 -8.50 -10.28 9.55
CA VAL A 47 -9.93 -10.64 9.61
C VAL A 47 -10.51 -10.95 8.23
N ALA A 48 -10.19 -10.15 7.21
CA ALA A 48 -10.67 -10.39 5.84
C ALA A 48 -10.10 -11.69 5.25
N TYR A 49 -8.81 -11.93 5.50
CA TYR A 49 -8.10 -13.11 5.05
C TYR A 49 -8.72 -14.38 5.67
N ASP A 50 -8.82 -14.41 7.00
CA ASP A 50 -9.33 -15.56 7.77
C ASP A 50 -10.80 -15.87 7.41
N ALA A 51 -11.62 -14.84 7.22
CA ALA A 51 -13.01 -15.00 6.80
C ALA A 51 -13.12 -15.64 5.41
N THR A 52 -12.28 -15.21 4.47
CA THR A 52 -12.26 -15.73 3.10
C THR A 52 -11.70 -17.14 3.06
N GLU A 53 -10.64 -17.40 3.83
CA GLU A 53 -10.07 -18.73 3.99
C GLU A 53 -11.11 -19.71 4.54
N THR A 54 -11.81 -19.33 5.61
CA THR A 54 -12.85 -20.15 6.22
C THR A 54 -13.97 -20.46 5.23
N LEU A 55 -14.38 -19.47 4.43
CA LEU A 55 -15.39 -19.65 3.40
C LEU A 55 -14.94 -20.63 2.31
N ILE A 56 -13.74 -20.48 1.76
CA ILE A 56 -13.19 -21.38 0.73
C ILE A 56 -13.10 -22.81 1.25
N ARG A 57 -12.62 -22.99 2.49
CA ARG A 57 -12.51 -24.31 3.14
C ARG A 57 -13.88 -24.96 3.33
N LYS A 58 -14.88 -24.20 3.80
CA LYS A 58 -16.26 -24.68 3.93
C LYS A 58 -16.86 -25.10 2.60
N LEU A 59 -16.67 -24.30 1.54
CA LEU A 59 -17.19 -24.60 0.20
C LEU A 59 -16.58 -25.88 -0.39
N LYS A 60 -15.33 -26.19 -0.05
CA LYS A 60 -14.64 -27.39 -0.52
C LYS A 60 -14.77 -28.60 0.40
N GLY A 61 -15.36 -28.43 1.59
CA GLY A 61 -15.50 -29.51 2.58
C GLY A 61 -14.15 -30.07 3.07
N VAL A 62 -13.11 -29.23 3.11
CA VAL A 62 -11.74 -29.63 3.51
C VAL A 62 -11.41 -29.16 4.92
N ASP A 63 -10.66 -29.98 5.65
CA ASP A 63 -10.22 -29.68 7.01
C ASP A 63 -9.34 -28.43 7.09
N SER A 64 -9.28 -27.81 8.27
CA SER A 64 -8.45 -26.62 8.53
C SER A 64 -6.94 -26.84 8.30
N LEU A 65 -6.50 -28.11 8.27
CA LEU A 65 -5.10 -28.49 8.13
C LEU A 65 -4.63 -28.66 6.68
N THR A 66 -5.54 -28.73 5.70
CA THR A 66 -5.13 -28.88 4.30
C THR A 66 -4.51 -27.60 3.77
N PRO A 67 -3.33 -27.66 3.11
CA PRO A 67 -2.72 -26.47 2.52
C PRO A 67 -3.62 -25.93 1.40
N LEU A 68 -3.83 -24.62 1.40
CA LEU A 68 -4.51 -23.95 0.30
C LEU A 68 -3.59 -23.92 -0.93
N SER A 69 -4.20 -23.99 -2.11
CA SER A 69 -3.51 -23.74 -3.37
C SER A 69 -3.11 -22.26 -3.49
N MET A 70 -2.12 -21.99 -4.35
CA MET A 70 -1.64 -20.62 -4.60
C MET A 70 -2.78 -19.68 -5.03
N GLY A 71 -3.70 -20.16 -5.88
CA GLY A 71 -4.84 -19.38 -6.33
C GLY A 71 -5.78 -18.99 -5.18
N GLU A 72 -6.02 -19.89 -4.23
CA GLU A 72 -6.86 -19.62 -3.07
C GLU A 72 -6.21 -18.64 -2.11
N ILE A 73 -4.90 -18.77 -1.89
CA ILE A 73 -4.12 -17.82 -1.08
C ILE A 73 -4.14 -16.43 -1.70
N MET A 74 -4.05 -16.34 -3.03
CA MET A 74 -4.21 -15.08 -3.75
C MET A 74 -5.62 -14.54 -3.62
N LEU A 75 -6.67 -15.36 -3.67
CA LEU A 75 -8.06 -14.92 -3.45
C LEU A 75 -8.27 -14.38 -2.03
N CYS A 76 -7.75 -15.06 -1.01
CA CYS A 76 -7.73 -14.55 0.37
C CYS A 76 -6.95 -13.24 0.46
N GLY A 77 -5.82 -13.12 -0.23
CA GLY A 77 -5.09 -11.86 -0.33
C GLY A 77 -5.89 -10.75 -1.00
N GLY A 78 -6.60 -11.06 -2.08
CA GLY A 78 -7.44 -10.10 -2.80
C GLY A 78 -8.59 -9.55 -1.95
N SER A 79 -9.20 -10.38 -1.10
CA SER A 79 -10.27 -9.93 -0.20
C SER A 79 -9.78 -8.94 0.86
N THR A 80 -8.52 -9.06 1.32
CA THR A 80 -7.90 -8.03 2.17
C THR A 80 -7.82 -6.68 1.46
N GLY A 81 -7.52 -6.67 0.16
CA GLY A 81 -7.50 -5.45 -0.66
C GLY A 81 -8.89 -4.82 -0.82
N VAL A 82 -9.94 -5.64 -0.96
CA VAL A 82 -11.34 -5.18 -1.00
C VAL A 82 -11.73 -4.52 0.32
N LEU A 83 -11.56 -5.23 1.44
CA LEU A 83 -11.95 -4.70 2.75
C LEU A 83 -11.12 -3.48 3.14
N GLY A 84 -9.81 -3.53 2.86
CA GLY A 84 -8.90 -2.41 3.04
C GLY A 84 -9.37 -1.17 2.28
N SER A 85 -9.75 -1.33 1.01
CA SER A 85 -10.25 -0.23 0.19
C SER A 85 -11.56 0.35 0.71
N LEU A 86 -12.47 -0.47 1.25
CA LEU A 86 -13.75 -0.01 1.79
C LEU A 86 -13.58 0.80 3.08
N VAL A 87 -12.71 0.32 3.97
CA VAL A 87 -12.49 0.96 5.28
C VAL A 87 -11.56 2.17 5.16
N LEU A 88 -10.47 2.04 4.40
CA LEU A 88 -9.43 3.08 4.30
C LEU A 88 -9.64 4.03 3.14
N GLY A 89 -10.41 3.64 2.12
CA GLY A 89 -10.69 4.46 0.93
C GLY A 89 -11.18 5.87 1.28
N PRO A 90 -12.17 6.05 2.18
CA PRO A 90 -12.61 7.38 2.61
C PRO A 90 -11.50 8.20 3.28
N ALA A 91 -10.68 7.58 4.12
CA ALA A 91 -9.57 8.25 4.80
C ALA A 91 -8.44 8.62 3.81
N GLU A 92 -8.13 7.76 2.84
CA GLU A 92 -7.22 8.06 1.75
C GLU A 92 -7.72 9.23 0.90
N LEU A 93 -9.02 9.24 0.55
CA LEU A 93 -9.64 10.32 -0.22
C LEU A 93 -9.48 11.66 0.50
N LEU A 94 -9.77 11.71 1.81
CA LEU A 94 -9.62 12.92 2.61
C LEU A 94 -8.17 13.42 2.63
N LYS A 95 -7.20 12.51 2.83
CA LYS A 95 -5.77 12.85 2.80
C LYS A 95 -5.35 13.42 1.44
N VAL A 96 -5.77 12.80 0.33
CA VAL A 96 -5.46 13.28 -1.02
C VAL A 96 -6.04 14.67 -1.25
N ARG A 97 -7.34 14.87 -0.94
CA ARG A 97 -8.00 16.18 -1.11
C ARG A 97 -7.37 17.27 -0.24
N GLN A 98 -6.98 16.94 0.99
CA GLN A 98 -6.28 17.86 1.87
C GLN A 98 -4.90 18.25 1.32
N GLN A 99 -4.11 17.29 0.83
CA GLN A 99 -2.81 17.55 0.24
C GLN A 99 -2.91 18.40 -1.05
N THR A 100 -3.93 18.15 -1.87
CA THR A 100 -4.22 18.98 -3.06
C THR A 100 -4.59 20.41 -2.65
N ALA A 101 -5.47 20.59 -1.65
CA ALA A 101 -5.88 21.92 -1.18
C ALA A 101 -4.71 22.74 -0.63
N LEU A 102 -3.82 22.10 0.16
CA LEU A 102 -2.60 22.74 0.66
C LEU A 102 -1.65 23.15 -0.46
N SER A 103 -1.54 22.33 -1.51
CA SER A 103 -0.67 22.63 -2.67
C SER A 103 -1.19 23.79 -3.51
N SER A 104 -2.49 24.04 -3.51
CA SER A 104 -3.13 25.19 -4.18
C SER A 104 -3.14 26.48 -3.33
N GLY A 105 -2.47 26.50 -2.18
CA GLY A 105 -2.41 27.66 -1.29
C GLY A 105 -3.70 27.91 -0.49
N ALA A 106 -4.67 27.00 -0.53
CA ALA A 106 -5.87 27.10 0.30
C ALA A 106 -5.57 26.69 1.76
N ARG A 107 -6.27 27.29 2.73
CA ARG A 107 -6.30 26.80 4.12
C ARG A 107 -6.88 25.38 4.14
N GLY A 108 -6.01 24.39 4.07
CA GLY A 108 -6.36 22.97 3.97
C GLY A 108 -6.56 22.32 5.34
N SER A 109 -7.45 22.87 6.17
CA SER A 109 -7.87 22.15 7.38
C SER A 109 -8.68 20.92 6.97
N LEU A 110 -8.42 19.77 7.59
CA LEU A 110 -9.15 18.53 7.34
C LEU A 110 -10.67 18.74 7.48
N ARG A 111 -11.08 19.60 8.43
CA ARG A 111 -12.48 19.97 8.66
C ARG A 111 -13.10 20.65 7.44
N ASP A 112 -12.37 21.56 6.80
CA ASP A 112 -12.87 22.30 5.64
C ASP A 112 -13.05 21.37 4.44
N VAL A 113 -12.14 20.41 4.27
CA VAL A 113 -12.24 19.36 3.24
C VAL A 113 -13.48 18.50 3.47
N ILE A 114 -13.70 18.03 4.71
CA ILE A 114 -14.86 17.21 5.08
C ILE A 114 -16.16 17.96 4.82
N LEU A 115 -16.26 19.21 5.30
CA LEU A 115 -17.46 20.04 5.12
C LEU A 115 -17.74 20.33 3.65
N ASN A 116 -16.70 20.57 2.85
CA ASN A 116 -16.83 20.83 1.43
C ASN A 116 -17.33 19.59 0.67
N ILE A 117 -16.80 18.39 0.98
CA ILE A 117 -17.29 17.12 0.41
C ILE A 117 -18.74 16.89 0.79
N TYR A 118 -19.07 16.99 2.08
CA TYR A 118 -20.42 16.75 2.56
C TYR A 118 -21.44 17.70 1.94
N ARG A 119 -21.12 19.00 1.82
CA ARG A 119 -22.03 20.01 1.25
C ARG A 119 -22.21 19.91 -0.27
N LYS A 120 -21.16 19.54 -1.01
CA LYS A 120 -21.19 19.51 -2.48
C LYS A 120 -21.54 18.15 -3.07
N GLU A 121 -21.02 17.08 -2.48
CA GLU A 121 -21.11 15.71 -3.01
C GLU A 121 -22.00 14.82 -2.12
N GLY A 122 -22.43 15.31 -0.95
CA GLY A 122 -23.23 14.54 0.00
C GLY A 122 -22.43 13.43 0.71
N PRO A 123 -23.11 12.55 1.46
CA PRO A 123 -22.46 11.44 2.17
C PRO A 123 -21.83 10.39 1.24
N LEU A 124 -22.35 10.22 0.02
CA LEU A 124 -21.75 9.35 -0.99
C LEU A 124 -20.49 9.95 -1.62
N GLY A 125 -20.22 11.25 -1.39
CA GLY A 125 -18.97 11.88 -1.79
C GLY A 125 -17.73 11.23 -1.17
N PHE A 126 -17.87 10.64 0.03
CA PHE A 126 -16.77 9.97 0.73
C PHE A 126 -16.40 8.60 0.14
N THR A 127 -17.30 7.97 -0.60
CA THR A 127 -17.05 6.69 -1.28
C THR A 127 -16.52 6.87 -2.70
N ARG A 128 -16.36 8.11 -3.16
CA ARG A 128 -15.89 8.43 -4.51
C ARG A 128 -14.44 8.02 -4.68
N GLY A 129 -14.21 7.12 -5.64
CA GLY A 129 -12.86 6.61 -5.95
C GLY A 129 -12.49 5.30 -5.27
N ILE A 130 -13.36 4.73 -4.42
CA ILE A 130 -13.13 3.41 -3.81
C ILE A 130 -12.84 2.35 -4.89
N GLY A 131 -13.58 2.33 -6.01
CA GLY A 131 -13.32 1.37 -7.09
C GLY A 131 -11.92 1.50 -7.71
N ALA A 132 -11.37 2.72 -7.80
CA ALA A 132 -10.01 2.93 -8.28
C ALA A 132 -8.96 2.52 -7.23
N THR A 133 -9.28 2.66 -5.94
CA THR A 133 -8.46 2.13 -4.85
C THR A 133 -8.47 0.60 -4.86
N MET A 134 -9.64 -0.04 -5.03
CA MET A 134 -9.76 -1.49 -5.16
C MET A 134 -8.99 -2.04 -6.36
N LEU A 135 -9.05 -1.35 -7.50
CA LEU A 135 -8.31 -1.76 -8.70
C LEU A 135 -6.79 -1.79 -8.48
N ARG A 136 -6.26 -1.00 -7.54
CA ARG A 136 -4.86 -1.04 -7.13
C ARG A 136 -4.63 -2.08 -6.02
N ASP A 137 -5.45 -2.02 -4.98
CA ASP A 137 -5.23 -2.76 -3.73
C ASP A 137 -5.46 -4.25 -3.90
N VAL A 138 -6.43 -4.65 -4.71
CA VAL A 138 -6.73 -6.08 -4.94
C VAL A 138 -5.59 -6.76 -5.69
N PRO A 139 -5.16 -6.32 -6.91
CA PRO A 139 -4.04 -6.94 -7.59
C PRO A 139 -2.73 -6.83 -6.81
N GLY A 140 -2.51 -5.70 -6.12
CA GLY A 140 -1.37 -5.52 -5.24
C GLY A 140 -1.34 -6.58 -4.14
N SER A 141 -2.43 -6.74 -3.39
CA SER A 141 -2.52 -7.70 -2.29
C SER A 141 -2.40 -9.15 -2.79
N MET A 142 -3.06 -9.50 -3.91
CA MET A 142 -2.92 -10.81 -4.55
C MET A 142 -1.45 -11.11 -4.89
N ALA A 143 -0.73 -10.15 -5.49
CA ALA A 143 0.68 -10.30 -5.81
C ALA A 143 1.56 -10.43 -4.56
N TRP A 144 1.26 -9.68 -3.49
CA TRP A 144 1.98 -9.79 -2.22
C TRP A 144 1.89 -11.19 -1.63
N PHE A 145 0.66 -11.67 -1.41
CA PHE A 145 0.40 -12.96 -0.77
C PHE A 145 0.89 -14.12 -1.63
N GLY A 146 0.68 -14.06 -2.96
CA GLY A 146 1.18 -15.07 -3.88
C GLY A 146 2.70 -15.17 -3.90
N ALA A 147 3.40 -14.04 -3.99
CA ALA A 147 4.86 -14.03 -3.98
C ALA A 147 5.44 -14.41 -2.61
N TYR A 148 4.78 -14.01 -1.51
CA TYR A 148 5.15 -14.40 -0.15
C TYR A 148 5.08 -15.92 0.00
N GLU A 149 3.96 -16.54 -0.37
CA GLU A 149 3.78 -17.99 -0.28
C GLU A 149 4.75 -18.74 -1.21
N TYR A 150 4.88 -18.29 -2.45
CA TYR A 150 5.77 -18.90 -3.42
C TYR A 150 7.23 -18.89 -2.94
N THR A 151 7.68 -17.77 -2.38
CA THR A 151 9.03 -17.65 -1.84
C THR A 151 9.23 -18.55 -0.62
N LYS A 152 8.21 -18.68 0.24
CA LYS A 152 8.28 -19.62 1.37
C LYS A 152 8.41 -21.07 0.91
N LEU A 153 7.59 -21.49 -0.06
CA LEU A 153 7.62 -22.85 -0.59
C LEU A 153 8.97 -23.19 -1.25
N LEU A 154 9.63 -22.20 -1.85
CA LEU A 154 10.89 -22.41 -2.56
C LEU A 154 12.11 -22.40 -1.62
N LEU A 155 12.11 -21.55 -0.59
CA LEU A 155 13.32 -21.26 0.20
C LEU A 155 13.24 -21.70 1.66
N CYS A 156 12.04 -21.88 2.23
CA CYS A 156 11.93 -22.26 3.64
C CYS A 156 12.13 -23.76 3.81
N LYS A 157 12.96 -24.15 4.78
CA LYS A 157 13.09 -25.57 5.17
C LYS A 157 11.77 -26.14 5.71
N ASN A 158 10.98 -25.31 6.40
CA ASN A 158 9.62 -25.62 6.83
C ASN A 158 8.68 -24.46 6.49
N PRO A 159 7.93 -24.53 5.38
CA PRO A 159 7.03 -23.44 4.95
C PRO A 159 5.90 -23.10 5.94
N LYS A 160 5.55 -24.04 6.84
CA LYS A 160 4.54 -23.83 7.89
C LYS A 160 5.06 -23.05 9.09
N ASP A 161 6.38 -23.08 9.31
CA ASP A 161 7.04 -22.33 10.38
C ASP A 161 8.36 -21.73 9.87
N PRO A 162 8.26 -20.66 9.05
CA PRO A 162 9.45 -20.02 8.52
C PRO A 162 10.20 -19.30 9.65
N SER A 163 11.52 -19.43 9.65
CA SER A 163 12.39 -18.62 10.52
C SER A 163 12.18 -17.13 10.23
N VAL A 164 12.54 -16.28 11.18
CA VAL A 164 12.40 -14.81 11.04
C VAL A 164 13.10 -14.29 9.77
N GLY A 165 14.29 -14.82 9.46
CA GLY A 165 15.03 -14.44 8.26
C GLY A 165 14.33 -14.86 6.96
N GLU A 166 13.80 -16.09 6.92
CA GLU A 166 13.05 -16.60 5.77
C GLU A 166 11.74 -15.82 5.55
N ALA A 167 11.00 -15.54 6.63
CA ALA A 167 9.79 -14.73 6.58
C ALA A 167 10.07 -13.28 6.13
N LEU A 168 11.20 -12.71 6.54
CA LEU A 168 11.63 -11.37 6.12
C LEU A 168 11.98 -11.34 4.64
N PHE A 169 12.71 -12.34 4.15
CA PHE A 169 13.06 -12.45 2.74
C PHE A 169 11.80 -12.66 1.88
N ALA A 170 10.92 -13.58 2.27
CA ALA A 170 9.64 -13.81 1.62
C ALA A 170 8.76 -12.54 1.62
N GLY A 171 8.73 -11.79 2.73
CA GLY A 171 8.03 -10.51 2.82
C GLY A 171 8.62 -9.44 1.92
N GLY A 172 9.96 -9.40 1.79
CA GLY A 172 10.68 -8.54 0.84
C GLY A 172 10.33 -8.84 -0.62
N MET A 173 10.33 -10.13 -0.98
CA MET A 173 9.93 -10.59 -2.32
C MET A 173 8.45 -10.30 -2.61
N GLY A 174 7.58 -10.49 -1.61
CA GLY A 174 6.18 -10.05 -1.66
C GLY A 174 6.07 -8.55 -1.94
N GLY A 175 6.87 -7.74 -1.25
CA GLY A 175 6.96 -6.30 -1.50
C GLY A 175 7.37 -5.98 -2.94
N ILE A 176 8.41 -6.62 -3.46
CA ILE A 176 8.85 -6.42 -4.85
C ILE A 176 7.71 -6.75 -5.83
N ALA A 177 6.99 -7.86 -5.61
CA ALA A 177 5.87 -8.26 -6.45
C ALA A 177 4.74 -7.22 -6.43
N VAL A 178 4.31 -6.77 -5.24
CA VAL A 178 3.30 -5.70 -5.10
C VAL A 178 3.67 -4.49 -5.93
N TRP A 179 4.89 -3.97 -5.76
CA TRP A 179 5.31 -2.74 -6.41
C TRP A 179 5.52 -2.93 -7.91
N SER A 180 5.83 -4.13 -8.37
CA SER A 180 5.93 -4.42 -9.80
C SER A 180 4.56 -4.35 -10.51
N PHE A 181 3.48 -4.76 -9.84
CA PHE A 181 2.11 -4.73 -10.39
C PHE A 181 1.36 -3.42 -10.09
N SER A 182 1.57 -2.85 -8.91
CA SER A 182 0.81 -1.66 -8.44
C SER A 182 1.35 -0.37 -9.04
N LEU A 183 2.65 -0.29 -9.35
CA LEU A 183 3.29 0.95 -9.79
C LEU A 183 2.75 1.49 -11.14
N PRO A 184 2.50 0.65 -12.17
CA PRO A 184 1.84 1.13 -13.39
C PRO A 184 0.46 1.74 -13.13
N LEU A 185 -0.33 1.10 -12.25
CA LEU A 185 -1.66 1.56 -11.87
C LEU A 185 -1.58 2.86 -11.06
N ASP A 186 -0.60 2.98 -10.16
CA ASP A 186 -0.33 4.20 -9.41
C ASP A 186 0.10 5.35 -10.33
N CYS A 187 0.91 5.09 -11.37
CA CYS A 187 1.26 6.11 -12.37
C CYS A 187 0.02 6.63 -13.12
N ILE A 188 -0.91 5.75 -13.50
CA ILE A 188 -2.16 6.15 -14.16
C ILE A 188 -3.04 6.93 -13.18
N LYS A 189 -3.24 6.42 -11.97
CA LYS A 189 -4.04 7.05 -10.90
C LYS A 189 -3.51 8.45 -10.58
N THR A 190 -2.21 8.57 -10.34
CA THR A 190 -1.57 9.85 -10.01
C THR A 190 -1.68 10.85 -11.16
N ARG A 191 -1.57 10.42 -12.41
CA ARG A 191 -1.73 11.33 -13.57
C ARG A 191 -3.17 11.80 -13.74
N VAL A 192 -4.16 10.91 -13.54
CA VAL A 192 -5.58 11.28 -13.54
C VAL A 192 -5.88 12.27 -12.40
N GLN A 193 -5.33 12.03 -11.22
CA GLN A 193 -5.55 12.89 -10.04
C GLN A 193 -4.79 14.23 -10.09
N ALA A 194 -3.66 14.30 -10.81
CA ALA A 194 -2.85 15.51 -10.94
C ALA A 194 -3.34 16.46 -12.05
N SER A 195 -4.18 15.99 -12.96
CA SER A 195 -4.69 16.82 -14.05
C SER A 195 -5.78 17.77 -13.57
N SER A 196 -5.70 19.03 -13.99
CA SER A 196 -6.72 20.05 -13.78
C SER A 196 -7.98 19.82 -14.62
N VAL A 197 -7.87 19.04 -15.70
CA VAL A 197 -8.96 18.65 -16.59
C VAL A 197 -9.33 17.18 -16.31
N PRO A 198 -10.62 16.80 -16.29
CA PRO A 198 -11.03 15.40 -16.14
C PRO A 198 -10.39 14.52 -17.22
N LEU A 199 -9.44 13.67 -16.82
CA LEU A 199 -8.81 12.69 -17.68
C LEU A 199 -9.37 11.31 -17.36
N THR A 200 -9.74 10.55 -18.39
CA THR A 200 -10.05 9.13 -18.20
C THR A 200 -8.75 8.34 -18.01
N PRO A 201 -8.76 7.24 -17.24
CA PRO A 201 -7.58 6.38 -17.06
C PRO A 201 -6.96 5.90 -18.38
N VAL A 202 -7.79 5.68 -19.40
CA VAL A 202 -7.34 5.28 -20.74
C VAL A 202 -6.55 6.38 -21.43
N VAL A 203 -7.00 7.63 -21.32
CA VAL A 203 -6.28 8.78 -21.90
C VAL A 203 -4.97 9.00 -21.15
N ALA A 204 -4.97 8.89 -19.81
CA ALA A 204 -3.75 8.98 -19.02
C ALA A 204 -2.75 7.86 -19.36
N PHE A 205 -3.22 6.62 -19.52
CA PHE A 205 -2.39 5.50 -19.96
C PHE A 205 -1.74 5.78 -21.33
N ARG A 206 -2.55 6.17 -22.33
CA ARG A 206 -2.04 6.49 -23.68
C ARG A 206 -1.04 7.64 -23.65
N ALA A 207 -1.29 8.67 -22.85
CA ALA A 207 -0.40 9.81 -22.71
C ALA A 207 0.94 9.43 -22.05
N ILE A 208 0.94 8.56 -21.03
CA ILE A 208 2.19 8.07 -20.42
C ILE A 208 2.97 7.25 -21.44
N LEU A 209 2.27 6.37 -22.17
CA LEU A 209 2.88 5.51 -23.18
C LEU A 209 3.47 6.32 -24.34
N SER A 210 2.79 7.38 -24.81
CA SER A 210 3.30 8.22 -25.89
C SER A 210 4.45 9.13 -25.45
N GLU A 211 4.42 9.68 -24.23
CA GLU A 211 5.45 10.62 -23.76
C GLU A 211 6.73 9.92 -23.27
N HIS A 212 6.62 8.77 -22.60
CA HIS A 212 7.72 8.15 -21.87
C HIS A 212 7.89 6.65 -22.18
N GLY A 213 7.03 6.09 -23.05
CA GLY A 213 6.99 4.65 -23.32
C GLY A 213 6.65 3.82 -22.08
N ILE A 214 6.94 2.52 -22.16
CA ILE A 214 6.68 1.56 -21.06
C ILE A 214 7.51 1.93 -19.80
N LYS A 215 8.70 2.50 -19.98
CA LYS A 215 9.57 2.94 -18.88
C LYS A 215 8.93 4.05 -18.03
N GLY A 216 7.98 4.81 -18.59
CA GLY A 216 7.21 5.82 -17.87
C GLY A 216 6.41 5.26 -16.69
N PHE A 217 5.84 4.05 -16.83
CA PHE A 217 5.03 3.39 -15.80
C PHE A 217 5.85 2.87 -14.62
N TYR A 218 7.15 2.73 -14.79
CA TYR A 218 8.06 2.23 -13.76
C TYR A 218 8.98 3.33 -13.21
N ARG A 219 8.73 4.59 -13.57
CA ARG A 219 9.51 5.74 -13.09
C ARG A 219 9.26 5.92 -11.60
N GLY A 220 10.26 5.60 -10.78
CA GLY A 220 10.17 5.62 -9.32
C GLY A 220 10.20 4.24 -8.66
N ILE A 221 10.33 3.15 -9.44
CA ILE A 221 10.45 1.80 -8.88
C ILE A 221 11.65 1.64 -7.97
N GLY A 222 12.80 2.26 -8.29
CA GLY A 222 14.03 2.18 -7.49
C GLY A 222 13.80 2.59 -6.02
N PRO A 223 13.34 3.82 -5.74
CA PRO A 223 12.95 4.23 -4.38
C PRO A 223 11.86 3.36 -3.75
N ALA A 224 10.89 2.91 -4.54
CA ALA A 224 9.78 2.10 -4.04
C ALA A 224 10.21 0.68 -3.61
N LEU A 225 11.21 0.09 -4.27
CA LEU A 225 11.82 -1.17 -3.92
C LEU A 225 12.85 -1.02 -2.79
N LEU A 226 13.67 0.05 -2.84
CA LEU A 226 14.65 0.34 -1.80
C LEU A 226 14.01 0.49 -0.43
N ARG A 227 12.82 1.09 -0.35
CA ARG A 227 12.07 1.23 0.92
C ARG A 227 11.44 -0.08 1.40
N ALA A 228 11.23 -1.08 0.55
CA ALA A 228 10.50 -2.28 0.91
C ALA A 228 11.25 -3.11 1.96
N PHE A 229 12.57 -3.28 1.79
CA PHE A 229 13.40 -4.04 2.71
C PHE A 229 13.52 -3.40 4.10
N PRO A 230 13.88 -2.11 4.26
CA PRO A 230 13.93 -1.47 5.57
C PRO A 230 12.59 -1.43 6.29
N ALA A 231 11.49 -1.19 5.57
CA ALA A 231 10.15 -1.16 6.16
C ALA A 231 9.74 -2.53 6.72
N ASN A 232 10.00 -3.60 5.97
CA ASN A 232 9.74 -4.96 6.43
C ASN A 232 10.64 -5.34 7.60
N ALA A 233 11.94 -5.02 7.54
CA ALA A 233 12.88 -5.28 8.63
C ALA A 233 12.47 -4.59 9.94
N ALA A 234 12.03 -3.32 9.87
CA ALA A 234 11.53 -2.60 11.04
C ALA A 234 10.27 -3.24 11.64
N CYS A 235 9.36 -3.72 10.79
CA CYS A 235 8.14 -4.40 11.24
C CYS A 235 8.45 -5.70 11.99
N PHE A 236 9.42 -6.48 11.49
CA PHE A 236 9.87 -7.70 12.16
C PHE A 236 10.61 -7.41 13.47
N ALA A 237 11.50 -6.42 13.51
CA ALA A 237 12.17 -6.01 14.74
C ALA A 237 11.15 -5.58 15.82
N ALA A 238 10.08 -4.89 15.42
CA ALA A 238 8.98 -4.55 16.32
C ALA A 238 8.23 -5.79 16.81
N ARG A 239 7.92 -6.76 15.91
CA ARG A 239 7.28 -8.02 16.29
C ARG A 239 8.12 -8.81 17.30
N ASP A 240 9.41 -8.99 17.06
CA ASP A 240 10.28 -9.79 17.94
C ASP A 240 10.41 -9.14 19.32
N LYS A 241 10.59 -7.81 19.36
CA LYS A 241 10.61 -7.06 20.61
C LYS A 241 9.28 -7.14 21.35
N THR A 242 8.16 -7.12 20.62
CA THR A 242 6.82 -7.26 21.20
C THR A 242 6.63 -8.65 21.78
N LYS A 243 6.99 -9.72 21.04
CA LYS A 243 6.94 -11.10 21.52
C LYS A 243 7.79 -11.31 22.77
N SER A 244 9.03 -10.83 22.77
CA SER A 244 9.92 -10.93 23.93
C SER A 244 9.35 -10.19 25.16
N THR A 245 8.80 -9.00 24.96
CA THR A 245 8.16 -8.23 26.04
C THR A 245 6.91 -8.94 26.56
N LEU A 246 6.09 -9.52 25.67
CA LEU A 246 4.88 -10.25 26.05
C LEU A 246 5.22 -11.53 26.85
N ASN A 247 6.24 -12.28 26.43
CA ASN A 247 6.71 -13.46 27.15
C ASN A 247 7.20 -13.09 28.55
N ASN A 248 7.98 -12.02 28.66
CA ASN A 248 8.44 -11.50 29.95
C ASN A 248 7.29 -11.03 30.86
N LEU A 249 6.20 -10.50 30.29
CA LEU A 249 5.03 -10.04 31.05
C LEU A 249 4.07 -11.19 31.44
N CYS A 250 3.94 -12.20 30.59
CA CYS A 250 3.11 -13.37 30.84
C CYS A 250 3.82 -14.48 31.63
N GLY A 251 5.10 -14.31 31.97
CA GLY A 251 5.87 -15.27 32.78
C GLY A 251 6.15 -16.59 32.07
N MET A 252 6.35 -16.57 30.75
CA MET A 252 6.84 -17.72 29.96
C MET A 252 8.28 -17.50 29.51
#